data_AF-A0A379FGM5-F1
#
_entry.id   AF-A0A379FGM5-F1
#
_cell.length_a   1.000
_cell.length_b   1.000
_cell.length_c   1.000
_cell.angle_alpha   90.00
_cell.angle_beta   90.00
_cell.angle_gamma   90.00
#
_symmetry.space_group_name_H-M   'P 1'
#
loop_
_entity.id
_entity.type
_entity.pdbx_description
1 polymer ?
#
loop_
_entity_poly.entity_id
_entity_poly.type
_entity_poly.pdbx_seq_one_letter_code
_entity_poly.pdbx_strand_id
1 'polypeptide(L)'
;MDTKRVGYTVVDLSQWGRKEHFEAFQSFAQCTFSQTVQLDITSLLKTVKQNGYKFYPTFIYIISLLVNKHAEFRMAMKDGELVIWDSVNPGYTIFHEQTETFSSLWSYYHKDINHFLKTYSEDIAQYGDDLAYFPKEFIENMFFVSANPW
;
A
#
# COMPACT_ATOMS: atom_id res chain seq x y z
N MET A 1 5.05 22.32 -4.98
CA MET A 1 4.98 21.08 -4.19
C MET A 1 6.16 20.24 -4.64
N ASP A 2 7.13 20.01 -3.76
CA ASP A 2 8.31 19.20 -4.09
C ASP A 2 7.87 17.77 -4.38
N THR A 3 7.84 17.41 -5.66
CA THR A 3 7.83 16.03 -6.11
C THR A 3 9.15 15.41 -5.70
N LYS A 4 9.25 14.98 -4.43
CA LYS A 4 10.37 14.15 -3.97
C LYS A 4 10.43 12.94 -4.90
N ARG A 5 11.42 12.90 -5.80
CA ARG A 5 11.78 11.69 -6.53
C ARG A 5 11.97 10.59 -5.49
N VAL A 6 11.07 9.62 -5.47
CA VAL A 6 11.19 8.46 -4.60
C VAL A 6 12.39 7.66 -5.12
N GLY A 7 13.35 7.40 -4.24
CA GLY A 7 14.52 6.60 -4.59
C GLY A 7 14.18 5.13 -4.78
N TYR A 8 15.02 4.45 -5.53
CA TYR A 8 14.98 2.99 -5.70
C TYR A 8 16.40 2.46 -5.85
N THR A 9 16.56 1.18 -5.57
CA THR A 9 17.81 0.45 -5.80
C THR A 9 17.57 -0.66 -6.83
N VAL A 10 18.44 -0.74 -7.85
CA VAL A 10 18.40 -1.82 -8.84
C VAL A 10 18.84 -3.13 -8.18
N VAL A 11 18.10 -4.21 -8.43
CA VAL A 11 18.46 -5.54 -7.91
C VAL A 11 19.58 -6.12 -8.77
N ASP A 12 20.72 -6.45 -8.14
CA ASP A 12 21.77 -7.23 -8.81
C ASP A 12 21.33 -8.69 -8.97
N LEU A 13 20.73 -8.99 -10.12
CA LEU A 13 20.27 -10.34 -10.46
C LEU A 13 21.41 -11.36 -10.44
N SER A 14 22.67 -10.97 -10.67
CA SER A 14 23.80 -11.91 -10.69
C SER A 14 24.13 -12.49 -9.32
N GLN A 15 23.82 -11.74 -8.26
CA GLN A 15 24.05 -12.14 -6.86
C GLN A 15 22.76 -12.59 -6.16
N TRP A 16 21.61 -12.52 -6.83
CA TRP A 16 20.34 -12.80 -6.20
C TRP A 16 20.03 -14.30 -6.21
N GLY A 17 20.01 -14.92 -5.03
CA GLY A 17 19.68 -16.35 -4.89
C GLY A 17 18.32 -16.78 -5.44
N ARG A 18 17.44 -15.82 -5.78
CA ARG A 18 16.14 -16.07 -6.41
C ARG A 18 16.11 -15.77 -7.92
N LYS A 19 17.26 -15.51 -8.57
CA LYS A 19 17.34 -15.18 -10.01
C LYS A 19 16.57 -16.18 -10.88
N GLU A 20 16.92 -17.47 -10.81
CA GLU A 20 16.28 -18.52 -11.62
C GLU A 20 14.77 -18.61 -11.37
N HIS A 21 14.36 -18.48 -10.10
CA HIS A 21 12.95 -18.49 -9.71
C HIS A 21 12.21 -17.29 -10.31
N PHE A 22 12.80 -16.09 -10.22
CA PHE A 22 12.23 -14.88 -10.80
C PHE A 22 12.10 -15.00 -12.31
N GLU A 23 13.13 -15.47 -13.02
CA GLU A 23 13.09 -15.68 -14.47
C GLU A 23 11.99 -16.67 -14.90
N ALA A 24 11.84 -17.79 -14.17
CA ALA A 24 10.77 -18.75 -14.43
C ALA A 24 9.37 -18.16 -14.18
N PHE A 25 9.18 -17.48 -13.04
CA PHE A 25 7.90 -16.85 -12.67
C PHE A 25 7.60 -15.54 -13.42
N GLN A 26 8.55 -14.99 -14.18
CA GLN A 26 8.31 -13.91 -15.14
C GLN A 26 8.05 -14.41 -16.57
N SER A 27 8.11 -15.71 -16.80
CA SER A 27 8.00 -16.28 -18.15
C SER A 27 7.00 -17.45 -18.19
N PHE A 28 7.49 -18.67 -18.42
CA PHE A 28 6.66 -19.83 -18.71
C PHE A 28 5.85 -20.32 -17.50
N ALA A 29 6.28 -20.00 -16.27
CA ALA A 29 5.62 -20.41 -15.04
C ALA A 29 4.91 -19.26 -14.33
N GLN A 30 4.67 -18.13 -15.01
CA GLN A 30 4.06 -16.94 -14.40
C GLN A 30 2.73 -17.27 -13.71
N CYS A 31 2.66 -16.97 -12.42
CA CYS A 31 1.49 -17.22 -11.59
C CYS A 31 1.39 -16.24 -10.41
N THR A 32 0.20 -16.16 -9.82
CA THR A 32 -0.07 -15.47 -8.56
C THR A 32 -0.84 -16.41 -7.63
N PHE A 33 -0.85 -16.13 -6.33
CA PHE A 33 -1.59 -16.92 -5.35
C PHE A 33 -2.23 -15.99 -4.31
N SER A 34 -3.29 -16.48 -3.66
CA SER A 34 -3.95 -15.81 -2.55
C SER A 34 -4.06 -16.75 -1.36
N GLN A 35 -4.10 -16.17 -0.16
CA GLN A 35 -4.36 -16.89 1.10
C GLN A 35 -5.20 -15.99 2.00
N THR A 36 -6.10 -16.60 2.77
CA THR A 36 -6.97 -15.90 3.73
C THR A 36 -6.68 -16.42 5.13
N VAL A 37 -6.55 -15.52 6.10
CA VAL A 37 -6.33 -15.86 7.50
C VAL A 37 -7.35 -15.16 8.38
N GLN A 38 -7.78 -15.83 9.45
CA GLN A 38 -8.58 -15.20 10.50
C GLN A 38 -7.63 -14.56 11.51
N LEU A 39 -7.42 -13.25 11.38
CA LEU A 39 -6.53 -12.51 12.27
C LEU A 39 -7.23 -12.18 13.58
N ASP A 40 -6.64 -12.54 14.72
CA ASP A 40 -7.11 -12.07 16.02
C ASP A 40 -6.76 -10.59 16.20
N ILE A 41 -7.79 -9.74 16.15
CA ILE A 41 -7.68 -8.28 16.31
C ILE A 41 -8.12 -7.78 17.70
N THR A 42 -8.34 -8.65 18.68
CA THR A 42 -8.91 -8.28 19.99
C THR A 42 -8.11 -7.17 20.68
N SER A 43 -6.78 -7.34 20.76
CA SER A 43 -5.88 -6.36 21.38
C SER A 43 -5.74 -5.09 20.56
N LEU A 44 -5.76 -5.21 19.23
CA LEU A 44 -5.70 -4.06 18.32
C LEU A 44 -6.96 -3.20 18.47
N LEU A 45 -8.13 -3.82 18.43
CA LEU A 45 -9.41 -3.13 18.52
C LEU A 45 -9.56 -2.38 19.84
N LYS A 46 -9.12 -2.99 20.96
CA LYS A 46 -9.07 -2.34 22.26
C LYS A 46 -8.17 -1.11 22.23
N THR A 47 -6.94 -1.25 21.72
CA THR A 47 -5.96 -0.15 21.63
C THR A 47 -6.48 0.99 20.75
N VAL A 48 -7.05 0.69 19.59
CA VAL A 48 -7.62 1.68 18.65
C VAL A 48 -8.70 2.51 19.35
N LYS A 49 -9.64 1.85 20.04
CA LYS A 49 -10.72 2.51 20.78
C LYS A 49 -10.19 3.38 21.92
N GLN A 50 -9.24 2.87 22.71
CA GLN A 50 -8.67 3.58 23.85
C GLN A 50 -7.92 4.87 23.45
N ASN A 51 -7.30 4.87 22.26
CA ASN A 51 -6.55 6.03 21.76
C ASN A 51 -7.40 6.96 20.87
N GLY A 52 -8.68 6.65 20.66
CA GLY A 52 -9.57 7.46 19.80
C GLY A 52 -9.22 7.40 18.30
N TYR A 53 -8.49 6.38 17.86
CA TYR A 53 -8.14 6.22 16.46
C TYR A 53 -9.28 5.60 15.64
N LYS A 54 -9.34 5.92 14.34
CA LYS A 54 -10.18 5.21 13.37
C LYS A 54 -9.51 3.88 13.00
N PHE A 55 -10.29 2.79 12.97
CA PHE A 55 -9.76 1.44 12.73
C PHE A 55 -9.09 1.31 11.36
N TYR A 56 -9.77 1.71 10.28
CA TYR A 56 -9.30 1.50 8.91
C TYR A 56 -7.92 2.13 8.63
N PRO A 57 -7.68 3.43 8.87
CA PRO A 57 -6.34 4.00 8.65
C PRO A 57 -5.30 3.44 9.63
N THR A 58 -5.68 3.01 10.83
CA THR A 58 -4.75 2.31 11.74
C THR A 58 -4.31 0.96 11.17
N PHE A 59 -5.23 0.21 10.57
CA PHE A 59 -4.91 -1.08 9.96
C PHE A 59 -4.06 -0.92 8.69
N ILE A 60 -4.41 0.06 7.84
CA ILE A 60 -3.60 0.43 6.67
C ILE A 60 -2.17 0.80 7.09
N TYR A 61 -2.01 1.57 8.16
CA TYR A 61 -0.70 1.93 8.71
C TYR A 61 0.12 0.69 9.12
N ILE A 62 -0.49 -0.26 9.84
CA ILE A 62 0.19 -1.49 10.28
C ILE A 62 0.65 -2.32 9.07
N ILE A 63 -0.19 -2.47 8.04
CA ILE A 63 0.20 -3.14 6.80
C ILE A 63 1.35 -2.37 6.13
N SER A 64 1.28 -1.04 6.07
CA SER A 64 2.30 -0.18 5.49
C SER A 64 3.66 -0.37 6.17
N LEU A 65 3.70 -0.51 7.50
CA LEU A 65 4.93 -0.79 8.24
C LEU A 65 5.57 -2.12 7.80
N LEU A 66 4.77 -3.18 7.64
CA LEU A 66 5.26 -4.50 7.23
C LEU A 66 5.72 -4.50 5.77
N VAL A 67 4.92 -3.95 4.87
CA VAL A 67 5.25 -3.83 3.46
C VAL A 67 6.54 -3.01 3.28
N ASN A 68 6.73 -1.92 4.02
CA ASN A 68 7.94 -1.12 3.93
C ASN A 68 9.16 -1.75 4.63
N LYS A 69 8.95 -2.66 5.58
CA LYS A 69 10.04 -3.38 6.27
C LYS A 69 10.72 -4.42 5.39
N HIS A 70 9.98 -5.02 4.46
CA HIS A 70 10.43 -6.17 3.66
C HIS A 70 10.62 -5.75 2.20
N ALA A 71 11.77 -6.09 1.60
CA ALA A 71 12.12 -5.62 0.25
C ALA A 71 11.27 -6.30 -0.84
N GLU A 72 10.89 -7.55 -0.63
CA GLU A 72 10.10 -8.38 -1.54
C GLU A 72 8.70 -7.82 -1.83
N PHE A 73 8.16 -6.97 -0.95
CA PHE A 73 6.87 -6.28 -1.17
C PHE A 73 7.01 -4.91 -1.82
N ARG A 74 8.24 -4.49 -2.14
CA ARG A 74 8.56 -3.18 -2.74
C ARG A 74 9.24 -3.30 -4.11
N MET A 75 9.23 -4.50 -4.69
CA MET A 75 9.82 -4.77 -5.99
C MET A 75 8.91 -4.31 -7.12
N ALA A 76 9.49 -3.77 -8.19
CA ALA A 76 8.80 -3.41 -9.42
C ALA A 76 9.73 -3.56 -10.63
N MET A 77 9.15 -3.68 -11.82
CA MET A 77 9.89 -3.48 -13.07
C MET A 77 9.85 -2.00 -13.44
N LYS A 78 11.02 -1.39 -13.64
CA LYS A 78 11.15 0.02 -14.05
C LYS A 78 12.16 0.12 -15.19
N ASP A 79 11.73 0.66 -16.33
CA ASP A 79 12.58 0.87 -17.52
C ASP A 79 13.36 -0.39 -17.96
N GLY A 80 12.74 -1.57 -17.78
CA GLY A 80 13.33 -2.87 -18.12
C GLY A 80 14.18 -3.51 -17.00
N GLU A 81 14.39 -2.82 -15.88
CA GLU A 81 15.17 -3.31 -14.75
C GLU A 81 14.29 -3.70 -13.55
N LEU A 82 14.71 -4.71 -12.79
CA LEU A 82 14.09 -5.05 -11.51
C LEU A 82 14.63 -4.09 -10.44
N VAL A 83 13.74 -3.34 -9.79
CA VAL A 83 14.08 -2.37 -8.76
C VAL A 83 13.36 -2.66 -7.44
N ILE A 84 13.90 -2.15 -6.34
CA ILE A 84 13.26 -2.07 -5.03
C ILE A 84 13.07 -0.61 -4.68
N TRP A 85 11.82 -0.18 -4.49
CA TRP A 85 11.51 1.18 -4.03
C TRP A 85 12.00 1.42 -2.60
N ASP A 86 12.56 2.59 -2.30
CA ASP A 86 12.97 2.98 -0.93
C ASP A 86 11.79 2.99 0.05
N SER A 87 10.60 3.27 -0.46
CA SER A 87 9.33 3.14 0.25
C SER A 87 8.17 2.99 -0.73
N VAL A 88 7.09 2.35 -0.30
CA VAL A 88 5.82 2.27 -1.03
C VAL A 88 4.66 2.80 -0.20
N ASN A 89 3.64 3.30 -0.89
CA ASN A 89 2.50 4.00 -0.30
C ASN A 89 1.23 3.14 -0.35
N PRO A 90 0.38 3.15 0.69
CA PRO A 90 -0.88 2.44 0.64
C PRO A 90 -1.86 3.15 -0.32
N GLY A 91 -2.33 2.41 -1.31
CA GLY A 91 -3.57 2.69 -2.04
C GLY A 91 -4.72 1.94 -1.37
N TYR A 92 -5.81 2.63 -1.05
CA TYR A 92 -6.93 2.11 -0.29
C TYR A 92 -8.29 2.55 -0.85
N THR A 93 -9.31 1.72 -0.65
CA THR A 93 -10.67 2.00 -1.13
C THR A 93 -11.41 3.00 -0.24
N ILE A 94 -12.20 3.88 -0.88
CA ILE A 94 -13.21 4.75 -0.26
C ILE A 94 -14.56 4.40 -0.89
N PHE A 95 -15.58 4.19 -0.07
CA PHE A 95 -16.93 3.85 -0.53
C PHE A 95 -17.83 5.09 -0.56
N HIS A 96 -18.59 5.25 -1.65
CA HIS A 96 -19.50 6.36 -1.89
C HIS A 96 -20.94 5.90 -1.70
N GLU A 97 -21.50 6.12 -0.51
CA GLU A 97 -22.83 5.59 -0.14
C GLU A 97 -23.95 6.05 -1.09
N GLN A 98 -23.88 7.28 -1.60
CA GLN A 98 -24.95 7.85 -2.43
C GLN A 98 -25.05 7.22 -3.83
N THR A 99 -23.90 6.79 -4.37
CA THR A 99 -23.80 6.24 -5.72
C THR A 99 -23.55 4.74 -5.73
N GLU A 100 -23.33 4.13 -4.57
CA GLU A 100 -22.94 2.74 -4.39
C GLU A 100 -21.69 2.37 -5.20
N THR A 101 -20.79 3.34 -5.40
CA THR A 101 -19.50 3.18 -6.09
C THR A 101 -18.33 3.29 -5.11
N PHE A 102 -17.10 3.13 -5.60
CA PHE A 102 -15.90 3.31 -4.78
C PHE A 102 -14.78 3.98 -5.58
N SER A 103 -13.86 4.61 -4.86
CA SER A 103 -12.60 5.16 -5.38
C SER A 103 -11.41 4.45 -4.76
N SER A 104 -10.28 4.48 -5.47
CA SER A 104 -8.96 4.08 -4.97
C SER A 104 -8.14 5.35 -4.73
N LEU A 105 -7.90 5.67 -3.46
CA LEU A 105 -7.08 6.80 -3.03
C LEU A 105 -5.75 6.30 -2.47
N TRP A 106 -4.71 7.11 -2.43
CA TRP A 106 -3.46 6.75 -1.77
C TRP A 106 -2.97 7.87 -0.87
N SER A 107 -2.21 7.53 0.17
CA SER A 107 -1.53 8.49 1.06
C SER A 107 -0.06 8.21 1.17
N TYR A 108 0.74 9.25 1.38
CA TYR A 108 2.15 9.07 1.66
C TYR A 108 2.36 8.27 2.95
N TYR A 109 3.15 7.21 2.86
CA TYR A 109 3.61 6.45 4.00
C TYR A 109 4.53 7.29 4.89
N HIS A 110 4.39 7.12 6.20
CA HIS A 110 5.36 7.59 7.18
C HIS A 110 5.49 6.59 8.33
N LYS A 111 6.70 6.42 8.87
CA LYS A 111 7.00 5.47 9.96
C LYS A 111 6.37 5.82 11.31
N ASP A 112 5.97 7.08 11.47
CA ASP A 112 5.27 7.57 12.65
C ASP A 112 3.77 7.65 12.35
N ILE A 113 2.99 7.01 13.21
CA ILE A 113 1.54 6.86 13.03
C ILE A 113 0.81 8.21 13.00
N ASN A 114 1.23 9.20 13.80
CA ASN A 114 0.53 10.48 13.86
C ASN A 114 0.71 11.25 12.54
N HIS A 115 1.92 11.21 11.96
CA HIS A 115 2.15 11.77 10.64
C HIS A 115 1.35 11.04 9.56
N PHE A 116 1.30 9.70 9.59
CA PHE A 116 0.52 8.94 8.62
C PHE A 116 -0.99 9.26 8.73
N LEU A 117 -1.54 9.24 9.94
CA LEU A 117 -2.96 9.54 10.18
C LEU A 117 -3.31 10.96 9.76
N LYS A 118 -2.41 11.93 9.97
CA LYS A 118 -2.59 13.30 9.49
C LYS A 118 -2.67 13.33 7.97
N THR A 119 -1.70 12.75 7.25
CA THR A 119 -1.70 12.69 5.78
C THR A 119 -2.96 12.00 5.24
N TYR A 120 -3.34 10.87 5.83
CA TYR A 120 -4.56 10.16 5.49
C TYR A 120 -5.80 11.04 5.65
N SER A 121 -5.92 11.74 6.79
CA SER A 121 -7.06 12.62 7.04
C SER A 121 -7.12 13.80 6.08
N GLU A 122 -5.97 14.38 5.73
CA GLU A 122 -5.89 15.46 4.73
C GLU A 122 -6.32 14.96 3.34
N ASP A 123 -5.85 13.78 2.93
CA ASP A 123 -6.22 13.16 1.66
C ASP A 123 -7.73 12.82 1.60
N ILE A 124 -8.30 12.28 2.69
CA ILE A 124 -9.75 12.03 2.76
C ILE A 124 -10.55 13.34 2.73
N ALA A 125 -10.10 14.39 3.43
CA ALA A 125 -10.79 15.67 3.43
C ALA A 125 -10.78 16.34 2.04
N GLN A 126 -9.73 16.12 1.26
CA GLN A 126 -9.58 16.72 -0.06
C GLN A 126 -10.28 15.92 -1.17
N TYR A 127 -10.24 14.58 -1.11
CA TYR A 127 -10.64 13.70 -2.21
C TYR A 127 -11.75 12.71 -1.86
N GLY A 128 -12.21 12.68 -0.60
CA GLY A 128 -13.15 11.67 -0.12
C GLY A 128 -14.52 11.68 -0.81
N ASP A 129 -14.93 12.83 -1.34
CA ASP A 129 -16.19 13.01 -2.06
C ASP A 129 -16.01 13.01 -3.60
N ASP A 130 -14.79 12.81 -4.09
CA ASP A 130 -14.51 12.69 -5.52
C ASP A 130 -14.89 11.29 -6.01
N LEU A 131 -15.81 11.25 -6.98
CA LEU A 131 -16.35 10.01 -7.55
C LEU A 131 -15.44 9.37 -8.61
N ALA A 132 -14.32 9.99 -8.97
CA ALA A 132 -13.34 9.42 -9.87
C ALA A 132 -12.75 8.11 -9.30
N TYR A 133 -12.48 7.13 -10.16
CA TYR A 133 -11.86 5.88 -9.72
C TYR A 133 -10.48 6.10 -9.07
N PHE A 134 -9.68 7.03 -9.60
CA PHE A 134 -8.44 7.51 -9.00
C PHE A 134 -8.49 9.04 -8.85
N PRO A 135 -8.89 9.55 -7.68
CA PRO A 135 -9.00 11.00 -7.44
C PRO A 135 -7.64 11.74 -7.43
N LYS A 136 -6.57 11.02 -7.09
CA LYS A 136 -5.19 11.53 -7.08
C LYS A 136 -4.41 11.00 -8.28
N GLU A 137 -3.43 11.78 -8.73
CA GLU A 137 -2.47 11.33 -9.73
C GLU A 137 -1.81 10.02 -9.32
N PHE A 138 -1.60 9.14 -10.29
CA PHE A 138 -1.00 7.84 -10.08
C PHE A 138 0.50 7.98 -9.73
N ILE A 139 0.96 7.16 -8.78
CA ILE A 139 2.39 7.01 -8.45
C ILE A 139 2.81 5.56 -8.61
N GLU A 140 4.05 5.32 -9.04
CA GLU A 140 4.51 3.96 -9.40
C GLU A 140 4.71 3.03 -8.19
N ASN A 141 4.91 3.60 -7.00
CA ASN A 141 5.33 2.87 -5.80
C ASN A 141 4.18 2.72 -4.79
N MET A 142 3.16 1.94 -5.15
CA MET A 142 2.00 1.66 -4.29
C MET A 142 1.80 0.18 -4.01
N PHE A 143 1.11 -0.12 -2.92
CA PHE A 143 0.48 -1.41 -2.66
C PHE A 143 -1.01 -1.22 -2.35
N PHE A 144 -1.83 -2.24 -2.54
CA PHE A 144 -3.29 -2.10 -2.46
C PHE A 144 -3.89 -2.71 -1.19
N VAL A 145 -4.82 -1.98 -0.59
CA VAL A 145 -5.69 -2.41 0.51
C VAL A 145 -7.14 -2.13 0.09
N SER A 146 -8.05 -3.05 0.37
CA SER A 146 -9.48 -2.79 0.24
C SER A 146 -10.20 -3.15 1.53
N ALA A 147 -11.32 -2.49 1.77
CA ALA A 147 -12.24 -2.81 2.86
C ALA A 147 -13.47 -3.53 2.30
N ASN A 148 -13.81 -4.67 2.88
CA ASN A 148 -15.08 -5.36 2.70
C ASN A 148 -15.75 -5.49 4.08
N PRO A 149 -16.56 -4.49 4.51
CA PRO A 149 -17.15 -4.46 5.84
C PRO A 149 -18.55 -5.11 5.95
N TRP A 150 -19.07 -5.71 4.85
CA TRP A 150 -20.42 -6.27 4.77
C TRP A 150 -20.54 -7.68 5.35
#